data_AF-A0A523FV66-F1
#
_entry.id   AF-A0A523FV66-F1
#
_cell.length_a   1.000
_cell.length_b   1.000
_cell.length_c   1.000
_cell.angle_alpha   90.00
_cell.angle_beta   90.00
_cell.angle_gamma   90.00
#
_symmetry.space_group_name_H-M   'P 1'
#
loop_
_entity.id
_entity.type
_entity.pdbx_description
1 polymer ?
#
loop_
_entity_poly.entity_id
_entity_poly.type
_entity_poly.pdbx_seq_one_letter_code
_entity_poly.pdbx_strand_id
1 'polypeptide(L)'
;MSGMRSVAMESNAWPFAEARKVLKRLGGQAPDQGYVLFETGYGPSGLPHIGTFGEVARTTMVRRAFEVLSDIPTKLIAFSDDMDGLRRVPENIPNRDMVAKYLDLPLTAIPDPFGEYDSFGAHNNARLRAFLDTFGFDYEFVSATECYKSGRFDDVKMKVLERYDAVMAVILPT
;
A
#
# COMPACT_ATOMS: atom_id res chain seq x y z
N MET A 1 28.28 -7.94 14.57
CA MET A 1 27.30 -7.74 13.49
C MET A 1 27.84 -7.99 12.06
N SER A 2 29.15 -8.14 11.83
CA SER A 2 29.71 -8.31 10.46
C SER A 2 29.42 -9.66 9.79
N GLY A 3 29.32 -10.76 10.55
CA GLY A 3 29.09 -12.10 9.99
C GLY A 3 27.72 -12.26 9.33
N MET A 4 26.65 -11.76 9.95
CA MET A 4 25.28 -11.89 9.43
C MET A 4 25.09 -11.04 8.15
N ARG A 5 25.66 -9.84 8.10
CA ARG A 5 25.62 -8.99 6.90
C ARG A 5 26.38 -9.63 5.73
N SER A 6 27.53 -10.26 5.98
CA SER A 6 28.30 -10.97 4.96
C SER A 6 27.49 -12.14 4.36
N VAL A 7 26.91 -12.99 5.21
CA VAL A 7 26.06 -14.11 4.77
C VAL A 7 24.83 -13.61 4.00
N ALA A 8 24.21 -12.52 4.45
CA ALA A 8 23.07 -11.92 3.77
C ALA A 8 23.43 -11.36 2.38
N MET A 9 24.63 -10.79 2.22
CA MET A 9 25.12 -10.30 0.93
C MET A 9 25.30 -11.42 -0.10
N GLU A 10 25.69 -12.61 0.34
CA GLU A 10 25.91 -13.78 -0.52
C GLU A 10 24.65 -14.67 -0.69
N SER A 11 23.62 -14.46 0.14
CA SER A 11 22.40 -15.28 0.11
C SER A 11 21.65 -15.18 -1.22
N ASN A 12 21.28 -16.34 -1.76
CA ASN A 12 20.48 -16.49 -2.98
C ASN A 12 18.97 -16.47 -2.71
N ALA A 13 18.54 -16.33 -1.45
CA ALA A 13 17.11 -16.18 -1.16
C ALA A 13 16.58 -14.89 -1.78
N TRP A 14 15.43 -14.98 -2.44
CA TRP A 14 14.86 -13.88 -3.24
C TRP A 14 14.72 -12.55 -2.49
N PRO A 15 14.40 -12.47 -1.17
CA PRO A 15 14.29 -11.18 -0.50
C PRO A 15 15.63 -10.44 -0.43
N PHE A 16 16.74 -11.16 -0.24
CA PHE A 16 18.08 -10.57 -0.24
C PHE A 16 18.51 -10.17 -1.65
N ALA A 17 18.11 -10.91 -2.68
CA ALA A 17 18.36 -10.52 -4.06
C ALA A 17 17.68 -9.18 -4.41
N GLU A 18 16.41 -8.99 -4.01
CA GLU A 18 15.70 -7.73 -4.22
C GLU A 18 16.27 -6.59 -3.33
N ALA A 19 16.55 -6.88 -2.05
CA ALA A 19 17.14 -5.90 -1.14
C ALA A 19 18.50 -5.38 -1.62
N ARG A 20 19.35 -6.23 -2.20
CA ARG A 20 20.62 -5.80 -2.82
C ARG A 20 20.42 -4.85 -3.99
N LYS A 21 19.38 -5.04 -4.81
CA LYS A 21 19.05 -4.11 -5.91
C LYS A 21 18.66 -2.74 -5.36
N VAL A 22 17.87 -2.70 -4.29
CA VAL A 22 17.51 -1.45 -3.60
C VAL A 22 18.76 -0.76 -3.05
N LEU A 23 19.60 -1.49 -2.30
CA LEU A 23 20.85 -0.94 -1.74
C LEU A 23 21.80 -0.40 -2.82
N LYS A 24 21.94 -1.14 -3.93
CA LYS A 24 22.75 -0.70 -5.08
C LYS A 24 22.20 0.59 -5.69
N ARG A 25 20.88 0.72 -5.84
CA ARG A 25 20.23 1.92 -6.40
C ARG A 25 20.42 3.15 -5.52
N LEU A 26 20.50 2.96 -4.20
CA LEU A 26 20.75 4.02 -3.23
C LEU A 26 22.24 4.42 -3.14
N GLY A 27 23.15 3.67 -3.77
CA GLY A 27 24.59 3.92 -3.64
C GLY A 27 25.12 3.80 -2.20
N GLY A 28 24.40 3.10 -1.33
CA GLY A 28 24.75 2.97 0.10
C GLY A 28 24.46 4.21 0.95
N GLN A 29 23.78 5.23 0.42
CA GLN A 29 23.41 6.45 1.14
C GLN A 29 21.91 6.50 1.44
N ALA A 30 21.55 7.08 2.59
CA ALA A 30 20.16 7.32 2.92
C ALA A 30 19.57 8.39 1.98
N PRO A 31 18.30 8.28 1.57
CA PRO A 31 17.59 9.36 0.87
C PRO A 31 17.48 10.63 1.73
N ASP A 32 17.16 11.77 1.11
CA ASP A 32 17.01 13.08 1.79
C ASP A 32 16.02 13.03 2.97
N GLN A 33 14.94 12.24 2.85
CA GLN A 33 13.96 12.04 3.91
C GLN A 33 14.47 11.20 5.11
N GLY A 34 15.69 10.65 5.03
CA GLY A 34 16.36 9.91 6.10
C GLY A 34 16.02 8.42 6.19
N TYR A 35 15.11 7.91 5.36
CA TYR A 35 14.70 6.50 5.35
C TYR A 35 14.33 6.00 3.95
N VAL A 36 14.36 4.69 3.77
CA VAL A 36 13.83 4.00 2.59
C VAL A 36 12.38 3.63 2.85
N LEU A 37 11.48 4.17 2.01
CA LEU A 37 10.07 3.83 2.05
C LEU A 37 9.81 2.53 1.27
N PHE A 38 9.23 1.57 1.96
CA PHE A 38 8.57 0.40 1.38
C PHE A 38 7.07 0.63 1.43
N GLU A 39 6.35 0.21 0.40
CA GLU A 39 4.92 0.50 0.26
C GLU A 39 4.18 -0.70 -0.32
N THR A 40 2.95 -0.89 0.13
CA THR A 40 1.99 -1.86 -0.42
C THR A 40 0.65 -1.19 -0.66
N GLY A 41 -0.13 -1.73 -1.60
CA GLY A 41 -1.47 -1.24 -1.92
C GLY A 41 -2.57 -2.18 -1.46
N TYR A 42 -3.74 -1.61 -1.20
CA TYR A 42 -4.96 -2.36 -0.91
C TYR A 42 -6.17 -1.60 -1.43
N GLY A 43 -6.95 -2.22 -2.32
CA GLY A 43 -8.29 -1.74 -2.68
C GLY A 43 -9.32 -2.32 -1.72
N PRO A 44 -9.93 -1.52 -0.82
CA PRO A 44 -10.87 -2.01 0.19
C PRO A 44 -12.28 -2.23 -0.36
N SER A 45 -12.40 -2.73 -1.59
CA SER A 45 -13.68 -3.02 -2.25
C SER A 45 -14.29 -4.37 -1.84
N GLY A 46 -13.60 -5.11 -1.00
CA GLY A 46 -14.02 -6.38 -0.42
C GLY A 46 -13.20 -6.70 0.82
N LEU A 47 -13.53 -7.80 1.50
CA LEU A 47 -12.80 -8.23 2.69
C LEU A 47 -11.35 -8.60 2.32
N PRO A 48 -10.36 -8.29 3.18
CA PRO A 48 -8.98 -8.64 2.95
C PRO A 48 -8.83 -10.17 2.91
N HIS A 49 -8.04 -10.66 1.96
CA HIS A 49 -7.79 -12.08 1.77
C HIS A 49 -6.30 -12.40 1.86
N ILE A 50 -5.95 -13.69 1.78
CA ILE A 50 -4.55 -14.15 1.88
C ILE A 50 -3.62 -13.52 0.83
N GLY A 51 -4.17 -13.05 -0.29
CA GLY A 51 -3.42 -12.33 -1.32
C GLY A 51 -2.97 -10.95 -0.85
N THR A 52 -3.87 -10.17 -0.25
CA THR A 52 -3.57 -8.89 0.40
C THR A 52 -2.51 -9.06 1.49
N PHE A 53 -2.67 -10.09 2.34
CA PHE A 53 -1.66 -10.43 3.34
C PHE A 53 -0.31 -10.76 2.68
N GLY A 54 -0.34 -11.57 1.62
CA GLY A 54 0.86 -11.96 0.90
C GLY A 54 1.62 -10.77 0.32
N GLU A 55 0.94 -9.70 -0.08
CA GLU A 55 1.58 -8.46 -0.53
C GLU A 55 2.36 -7.79 0.61
N VAL A 56 1.73 -7.55 1.76
CA VAL A 56 2.38 -6.97 2.95
C VAL A 56 3.50 -7.85 3.46
N ALA A 57 3.29 -9.17 3.49
CA ALA A 57 4.28 -10.15 3.91
C ALA A 57 5.52 -10.13 3.01
N ARG A 58 5.35 -10.17 1.69
CA ARG A 58 6.49 -10.15 0.75
C ARG A 58 7.28 -8.86 0.84
N THR A 59 6.61 -7.71 0.90
CA THR A 59 7.29 -6.41 1.06
C THR A 59 8.05 -6.34 2.39
N THR A 60 7.45 -6.85 3.47
CA THR A 60 8.12 -6.96 4.77
C THR A 60 9.35 -7.88 4.73
N MET A 61 9.31 -8.99 3.98
CA MET A 61 10.48 -9.86 3.80
C MET A 61 11.64 -9.12 3.13
N VAL A 62 11.35 -8.32 2.09
CA VAL A 62 12.39 -7.52 1.40
C VAL A 62 12.89 -6.39 2.29
N ARG A 63 12.00 -5.68 2.99
CA ARG A 63 12.36 -4.64 3.99
C ARG A 63 13.28 -5.21 5.05
N ARG A 64 12.94 -6.37 5.62
CA ARG A 64 13.76 -7.02 6.64
C ARG A 64 15.12 -7.47 6.11
N ALA A 65 15.15 -8.02 4.90
CA ALA A 65 16.40 -8.35 4.23
C ALA A 65 17.27 -7.10 4.03
N PHE A 66 16.67 -5.97 3.63
CA PHE A 66 17.36 -4.70 3.47
C PHE A 66 17.98 -4.19 4.78
N GLU A 67 17.25 -4.25 5.90
CA GLU A 67 17.76 -3.87 7.23
C GLU A 67 18.96 -4.73 7.70
N VAL A 68 19.04 -5.98 7.25
CA VAL A 68 20.23 -6.82 7.53
C VAL A 68 21.43 -6.34 6.69
N LEU A 69 21.18 -5.91 5.46
CA LEU A 69 22.21 -5.45 4.53
C LEU A 69 22.69 -4.01 4.79
N SER A 70 21.86 -3.17 5.42
CA SER A 70 22.07 -1.73 5.55
C SER A 70 21.63 -1.19 6.90
N ASP A 71 22.29 -0.15 7.37
CA ASP A 71 21.91 0.59 8.59
C ASP A 71 20.95 1.76 8.28
N ILE A 72 20.54 1.93 7.02
CA ILE A 72 19.60 2.98 6.62
C ILE A 72 18.21 2.66 7.20
N PRO A 73 17.56 3.61 7.90
CA PRO A 73 16.22 3.41 8.44
C PRO A 73 15.20 3.06 7.35
N THR A 74 14.19 2.30 7.72
CA THR A 74 13.12 1.87 6.81
C THR A 74 11.76 2.27 7.39
N LYS A 75 10.78 2.45 6.51
CA LYS A 75 9.37 2.63 6.85
C LYS A 75 8.54 1.79 5.91
N LEU A 76 7.46 1.18 6.42
CA LEU A 76 6.46 0.49 5.61
C LEU A 76 5.15 1.26 5.64
N ILE A 77 4.62 1.62 4.48
CA ILE A 77 3.26 2.13 4.34
C ILE A 77 2.36 1.02 3.78
N ALA A 78 1.23 0.77 4.45
CA ALA A 78 0.10 0.06 3.87
C ALA A 78 -0.91 1.11 3.38
N PHE A 79 -0.86 1.40 2.09
CA PHE A 79 -1.72 2.40 1.45
C PHE A 79 -3.05 1.77 1.06
N SER A 80 -4.14 2.43 1.40
CA SER A 80 -5.50 2.00 1.05
C SER A 80 -6.09 2.93 0.01
N ASP A 81 -6.42 2.36 -1.16
CA ASP A 81 -7.10 3.03 -2.27
C ASP A 81 -8.61 3.18 -2.00
N ASP A 82 -8.97 3.59 -0.78
CA ASP A 82 -10.35 3.70 -0.29
C ASP A 82 -11.17 4.84 -0.90
N MET A 83 -10.54 5.65 -1.76
CA MET A 83 -11.20 6.66 -2.58
C MET A 83 -11.72 6.09 -3.91
N ASP A 84 -11.31 4.87 -4.28
CA ASP A 84 -11.75 4.23 -5.52
C ASP A 84 -13.26 4.00 -5.55
N GLY A 85 -13.84 4.11 -6.75
CA GLY A 85 -15.25 3.81 -6.98
C GLY A 85 -15.55 2.31 -6.92
N LEU A 86 -16.64 1.92 -6.23
CA LEU A 86 -17.09 0.53 -6.21
C LEU A 86 -17.65 0.11 -7.58
N ARG A 87 -16.89 -0.69 -8.34
CA ARG A 87 -17.28 -1.13 -9.70
C ARG A 87 -18.32 -2.25 -9.71
N ARG A 88 -18.34 -3.11 -8.70
CA ARG A 88 -19.24 -4.26 -8.59
C ARG A 88 -19.49 -4.58 -7.12
N VAL A 89 -20.73 -4.92 -6.79
CA VAL A 89 -21.10 -5.38 -5.44
C VAL A 89 -20.50 -6.77 -5.18
N PRO A 90 -19.70 -6.96 -4.12
CA PRO A 90 -19.20 -8.27 -3.73
C PRO A 90 -20.33 -9.25 -3.40
N GLU A 91 -20.10 -10.54 -3.64
CA GLU A 91 -21.11 -11.58 -3.39
C GLU A 91 -21.12 -12.03 -1.92
N ASN A 92 -20.02 -11.80 -1.21
CA ASN A 92 -19.76 -12.28 0.15
C ASN A 92 -20.05 -11.24 1.25
N ILE A 93 -20.92 -10.26 0.97
CA ILE A 93 -21.31 -9.22 1.93
C ILE A 93 -22.82 -9.25 2.20
N PRO A 94 -23.28 -8.85 3.39
CA PRO A 94 -24.70 -8.59 3.65
C PRO A 94 -25.19 -7.35 2.90
N ASN A 95 -26.51 -7.10 2.92
CA ASN A 95 -27.13 -5.86 2.43
C ASN A 95 -26.73 -5.44 0.99
N ARG A 96 -26.57 -6.42 0.10
CA ARG A 96 -26.11 -6.22 -1.29
C ARG A 96 -26.98 -5.22 -2.08
N ASP A 97 -28.30 -5.28 -1.91
CA ASP A 97 -29.24 -4.37 -2.58
C ASP A 97 -29.11 -2.92 -2.10
N MET A 98 -28.67 -2.71 -0.85
CA MET A 98 -28.33 -1.38 -0.34
C MET A 98 -27.04 -0.90 -1.02
N VAL A 99 -25.98 -1.70 -1.00
CA VAL A 99 -24.68 -1.35 -1.59
C VAL A 99 -24.77 -1.09 -3.09
N ALA A 100 -25.62 -1.83 -3.81
CA ALA A 100 -25.85 -1.64 -5.24
C ALA A 100 -26.31 -0.21 -5.61
N LYS A 101 -26.92 0.52 -4.69
CA LYS A 101 -27.36 1.92 -4.89
C LYS A 101 -26.20 2.92 -4.88
N TYR A 102 -25.01 2.50 -4.46
CA TYR A 102 -23.82 3.33 -4.29
C TYR A 102 -22.66 2.90 -5.21
N LEU A 103 -22.95 2.21 -6.31
CA LEU A 103 -21.94 1.91 -7.34
C LEU A 103 -21.28 3.19 -7.85
N ASP A 104 -20.02 3.07 -8.25
CA ASP A 104 -19.14 4.15 -8.74
C ASP A 104 -18.81 5.24 -7.71
N LEU A 105 -19.40 5.22 -6.51
CA LEU A 105 -19.04 6.11 -5.42
C LEU A 105 -17.79 5.61 -4.68
N PRO A 106 -16.99 6.52 -4.08
CA PRO A 106 -15.84 6.15 -3.26
C PRO A 106 -16.23 5.16 -2.16
N LEU A 107 -15.37 4.17 -1.88
CA LEU A 107 -15.63 3.14 -0.86
C LEU A 107 -15.89 3.75 0.52
N THR A 108 -15.26 4.89 0.84
CA THR A 108 -15.50 5.66 2.07
C THR A 108 -16.81 6.44 2.11
N ALA A 109 -17.56 6.51 1.00
CA ALA A 109 -18.88 7.15 0.92
C ALA A 109 -20.04 6.13 0.92
N ILE A 110 -19.75 4.83 0.82
CA ILE A 110 -20.75 3.75 0.83
C ILE A 110 -21.05 3.36 2.28
N PRO A 111 -22.31 3.31 2.73
CA PRO A 111 -22.64 2.84 4.07
C PRO A 111 -22.10 1.43 4.33
N ASP A 112 -21.64 1.16 5.56
CA ASP A 112 -21.13 -0.17 5.91
C ASP A 112 -22.26 -1.23 5.82
N PRO A 113 -22.16 -2.23 4.93
CA PRO A 113 -23.14 -3.30 4.85
C PRO A 113 -23.21 -4.14 6.13
N PHE A 114 -22.17 -4.16 6.97
CA PHE A 114 -22.12 -4.90 8.22
C PHE A 114 -22.63 -4.10 9.43
N GLY A 115 -22.71 -2.77 9.32
CA GLY A 115 -23.19 -1.88 10.38
C GLY A 115 -22.24 -1.68 11.57
N GLU A 116 -20.94 -1.95 11.40
CA GLU A 116 -19.93 -1.82 12.46
C GLU A 116 -19.12 -0.52 12.36
N TYR A 117 -18.97 0.03 11.15
CA TYR A 117 -18.15 1.22 10.86
C TYR A 117 -18.93 2.26 10.04
N ASP A 118 -18.35 3.45 9.89
CA ASP A 118 -18.98 4.59 9.20
C ASP A 118 -19.21 4.34 7.70
N SER A 119 -18.40 3.49 7.08
CA SER A 119 -18.47 3.17 5.65
C SER A 119 -17.94 1.78 5.32
N PHE A 120 -18.26 1.28 4.13
CA PHE A 120 -17.76 0.00 3.63
C PHE A 120 -16.23 0.00 3.51
N GLY A 121 -15.65 1.11 3.03
CA GLY A 121 -14.19 1.30 3.01
C GLY A 121 -13.59 1.27 4.42
N ALA A 122 -14.20 1.98 5.38
CA ALA A 122 -13.74 1.97 6.77
C ALA A 122 -13.80 0.58 7.41
N HIS A 123 -14.86 -0.19 7.14
CA HIS A 123 -14.98 -1.58 7.59
C HIS A 123 -13.81 -2.44 7.07
N ASN A 124 -13.61 -2.45 5.76
CA ASN A 124 -12.59 -3.27 5.12
C ASN A 124 -11.16 -2.85 5.52
N ASN A 125 -10.93 -1.55 5.74
CA ASN A 125 -9.68 -1.03 6.28
C ASN A 125 -9.45 -1.48 7.73
N ALA A 126 -10.47 -1.45 8.58
CA ALA A 126 -10.37 -1.93 9.94
C ALA A 126 -10.07 -3.43 10.00
N ARG A 127 -10.70 -4.22 9.12
CA ARG A 127 -10.41 -5.66 8.98
C ARG A 127 -8.97 -5.91 8.52
N LEU A 128 -8.46 -5.14 7.56
CA LEU A 128 -7.06 -5.24 7.14
C LEU A 128 -6.11 -4.95 8.31
N ARG A 129 -6.31 -3.81 8.99
CA ARG A 129 -5.45 -3.42 10.11
C ARG A 129 -5.44 -4.46 11.21
N ALA A 130 -6.62 -4.91 11.65
CA ALA A 130 -6.73 -5.97 12.65
C ALA A 130 -5.99 -7.25 12.22
N PHE A 131 -6.07 -7.61 10.93
CA PHE A 131 -5.37 -8.77 10.41
C PHE A 131 -3.85 -8.58 10.43
N LEU A 132 -3.32 -7.42 10.03
CA LEU A 132 -1.88 -7.13 10.07
C LEU A 132 -1.36 -7.03 11.52
N ASP A 133 -2.10 -6.36 12.40
CA ASP A 133 -1.74 -6.18 13.80
C ASP A 133 -1.65 -7.52 14.53
N THR A 134 -2.55 -8.46 14.23
CA THR A 134 -2.54 -9.82 14.79
C THR A 134 -1.24 -10.57 14.50
N PHE A 135 -0.60 -10.29 13.37
CA PHE A 135 0.68 -10.92 12.97
C PHE A 135 1.90 -10.07 13.33
N GLY A 136 1.70 -8.93 13.99
CA GLY A 136 2.78 -8.07 14.47
C GLY A 136 3.53 -7.34 13.36
N PHE A 137 2.86 -7.01 12.25
CA PHE A 137 3.46 -6.16 11.22
C PHE A 137 3.73 -4.76 11.76
N ASP A 138 4.91 -4.22 11.46
CA ASP A 138 5.27 -2.81 11.71
C ASP A 138 5.00 -1.99 10.44
N TYR A 139 3.93 -1.21 10.43
CA TYR A 139 3.49 -0.43 9.27
C TYR A 139 2.76 0.84 9.68
N GLU A 140 2.74 1.82 8.79
CA GLU A 140 1.86 2.98 8.85
C GLU A 140 0.71 2.78 7.86
N PHE A 141 -0.53 2.85 8.36
CA PHE A 141 -1.71 2.84 7.49
C PHE A 141 -1.95 4.23 6.92
N VAL A 142 -2.20 4.32 5.61
CA VAL A 142 -2.52 5.60 4.94
C VAL A 142 -3.77 5.43 4.08
N SER A 143 -4.75 6.31 4.27
CA SER A 143 -5.98 6.37 3.45
C SER A 143 -5.80 7.31 2.25
N ALA A 144 -6.15 6.83 1.05
CA ALA A 144 -6.23 7.68 -0.13
C ALA A 144 -7.26 8.80 0.07
N THR A 145 -8.44 8.48 0.59
CA THR A 145 -9.51 9.44 0.87
C THR A 145 -9.00 10.59 1.73
N GLU A 146 -8.28 10.30 2.80
CA GLU A 146 -7.68 11.34 3.64
C GLU A 146 -6.63 12.17 2.90
N CYS A 147 -5.76 11.52 2.12
CA CYS A 147 -4.75 12.22 1.32
C CYS A 147 -5.37 13.17 0.28
N TYR A 148 -6.48 12.76 -0.36
CA TYR A 148 -7.21 13.60 -1.30
C TYR A 148 -7.97 14.73 -0.60
N LYS A 149 -8.66 14.45 0.53
CA LYS A 149 -9.48 15.45 1.24
C LYS A 149 -8.67 16.49 2.00
N SER A 150 -7.51 16.11 2.53
CA SER A 150 -6.62 17.02 3.27
C SER A 150 -5.80 17.95 2.36
N GLY A 151 -5.80 17.69 1.05
CA GLY A 151 -4.98 18.41 0.08
C GLY A 151 -3.53 17.94 0.01
N ARG A 152 -3.15 16.86 0.73
CA ARG A 152 -1.79 16.28 0.70
C ARG A 152 -1.30 15.97 -0.73
N PHE A 153 -2.22 15.64 -1.63
CA PHE A 153 -1.91 15.37 -3.04
C PHE A 153 -2.11 16.56 -3.98
N ASP A 154 -2.51 17.74 -3.51
CA ASP A 154 -2.89 18.87 -4.38
C ASP A 154 -1.75 19.31 -5.30
N ASP A 155 -0.54 19.52 -4.77
CA ASP A 155 0.61 19.92 -5.57
C ASP A 155 0.93 18.91 -6.69
N VAL A 156 0.82 17.62 -6.38
CA VAL A 156 1.09 16.55 -7.35
C VAL A 156 -0.05 16.46 -8.37
N LYS A 157 -1.31 16.63 -7.96
CA LYS A 157 -2.46 16.71 -8.89
C LYS A 157 -2.28 17.84 -9.88
N MET A 158 -1.88 19.03 -9.43
CA MET A 158 -1.60 20.16 -10.31
C MET A 158 -0.46 19.84 -11.28
N LYS A 159 0.61 19.20 -10.81
CA LYS A 159 1.72 18.79 -11.66
C LYS A 159 1.32 17.75 -12.72
N VAL A 160 0.41 16.83 -12.41
CA VAL A 160 -0.13 15.88 -13.40
C VAL A 160 -0.90 16.63 -14.50
N LEU A 161 -1.70 17.64 -14.14
CA LEU A 161 -2.42 18.47 -15.10
C LEU A 161 -1.45 19.29 -15.98
N GLU A 162 -0.43 19.90 -15.40
CA GLU A 162 0.62 20.64 -16.13
C GLU A 162 1.40 19.75 -17.10
N ARG A 163 1.50 18.45 -16.82
CA ARG A 163 2.25 17.46 -17.60
C ARG A 163 1.35 16.52 -18.37
N TYR A 164 0.09 16.87 -18.57
CA TYR A 164 -0.92 16.02 -19.20
C TYR A 164 -0.42 15.37 -20.50
N ASP A 165 0.10 16.16 -21.44
CA ASP A 165 0.57 15.64 -22.74
C ASP A 165 1.72 14.63 -22.59
N ALA A 166 2.65 14.90 -21.67
CA ALA A 166 3.76 14.00 -21.40
C ALA A 166 3.30 12.70 -20.76
N VAL A 167 2.29 12.75 -19.88
CA VAL A 167 1.66 11.57 -19.30
C VAL A 167 0.92 10.77 -20.39
N MET A 168 0.15 11.43 -21.24
CA MET A 168 -0.57 10.79 -22.35
C MET A 168 0.39 10.13 -23.34
N ALA A 169 1.53 10.74 -23.65
CA ALA A 169 2.54 10.17 -24.54
C ALA A 169 3.16 8.87 -24.00
N VAL A 170 3.12 8.63 -22.69
CA VAL A 170 3.57 7.38 -22.06
C VAL A 170 2.46 6.32 -22.07
N ILE A 171 1.20 6.74 -21.88
CA ILE A 171 0.04 5.82 -21.75
C ILE A 171 -0.44 5.35 -23.13
N LEU A 172 -0.42 6.23 -24.11
CA LEU A 172 -0.88 5.89 -25.45
C LEU A 172 0.09 4.89 -26.08
N PRO A 173 -0.41 3.82 -26.70
CA PRO A 173 0.44 2.89 -27.42
C PRO A 173 1.19 3.65 -28.51
N THR A 174 2.51 3.51 -28.52
CA THR A 174 3.38 3.94 -29.64
C THR A 174 3.12 3.09 -30.87
#